data_AF-A0A7S2QND0-F1
#
_entry.id   AF-A0A7S2QND0-F1
#
_cell.length_a   1.000
_cell.length_b   1.000
_cell.length_c   1.000
_cell.angle_alpha   90.00
_cell.angle_beta   90.00
_cell.angle_gamma   90.00
#
_symmetry.space_group_name_H-M   'P 1'
#
loop_
_entity.id
_entity.type
_entity.pdbx_description
1 polymer ?
#
loop_
_entity_poly.entity_id
_entity_poly.type
_entity_poly.pdbx_seq_one_letter_code
_entity_poly.pdbx_strand_id
1 'polypeptide(L)'
;SFQPAALLGMGPMAEPAAGGAHFVLGRLPWSWGAALGALMLVLYFGRERSILHRRLVERAFWPAMYGWIALLVVQQPFWDSASAYFRGRNARAAVVALSSLFGCAVYSYNQRRRMASRVSKATMQRMARTFAPQRHVETVAALVATARLAEVLGDTDGEPRGLLAGLTRELWEFLTGSYLLAQGRVLAALQECRAAGASDVLYVFNSGDVDLPHLFSAAGTKAIMGLIQELIPSMDVVTKARLIDALHRQIEFVNSNHLQATVADMISQTRGHDLTTLKNLIDEVGDYYNLHRLVFCGLSPPMRTVVLEHIEIEGRALREAARQSGVAAPRKILSDIDDTLFSSGGRFPAGVDRRFLRKE
;
A
#
# COMPACT_ATOMS: atom_id res chain seq x y z
N SER A 1 26.79 19.45 -97.44
CA SER A 1 25.62 19.69 -96.59
C SER A 1 25.58 18.62 -95.51
N PHE A 2 25.81 18.99 -94.26
CA PHE A 2 25.78 18.06 -93.11
C PHE A 2 24.61 18.45 -92.19
N GLN A 3 23.83 17.46 -91.75
CA GLN A 3 22.84 17.62 -90.68
C GLN A 3 23.46 17.17 -89.34
N PRO A 4 23.27 17.91 -88.23
CA PRO A 4 23.64 17.44 -86.91
C PRO A 4 22.65 16.39 -86.38
N ALA A 5 23.12 15.47 -85.54
CA ALA A 5 22.30 14.41 -84.96
C ALA A 5 21.34 14.93 -83.87
N ALA A 6 20.24 14.20 -83.65
CA ALA A 6 19.23 14.54 -82.66
C ALA A 6 19.74 14.37 -81.21
N LEU A 7 19.30 15.26 -80.31
CA LEU A 7 19.58 15.13 -78.88
C LEU A 7 18.80 13.97 -78.28
N LEU A 8 19.49 13.09 -77.54
CA LEU A 8 18.86 12.15 -76.60
C LEU A 8 18.38 12.91 -75.36
N GLY A 9 17.07 13.15 -75.28
CA GLY A 9 16.45 13.74 -74.10
C GLY A 9 16.40 12.76 -72.94
N MET A 10 17.39 12.82 -72.03
CA MET A 10 17.27 12.18 -70.72
C MET A 10 16.26 12.95 -69.87
N GLY A 11 15.04 12.42 -69.74
CA GLY A 11 14.09 12.91 -68.74
C GLY A 11 14.61 12.68 -67.32
N PRO A 12 14.25 13.54 -66.34
CA PRO A 12 14.65 13.32 -64.95
C PRO A 12 14.06 12.00 -64.45
N MET A 13 14.89 11.14 -63.86
CA MET A 13 14.39 9.96 -63.15
C MET A 13 13.56 10.45 -61.96
N ALA A 14 12.29 10.05 -61.91
CA ALA A 14 11.48 10.26 -60.73
C ALA A 14 12.08 9.47 -59.56
N GLU A 15 12.35 10.14 -58.43
CA GLU A 15 12.69 9.43 -57.21
C GLU A 15 11.56 8.44 -56.88
N PRO A 16 11.86 7.18 -56.52
CA PRO A 16 10.85 6.25 -56.07
C PRO A 16 10.24 6.83 -54.78
N ALA A 17 8.99 7.31 -54.88
CA ALA A 17 8.31 7.94 -53.77
C ALA A 17 8.25 6.99 -52.57
N ALA A 18 9.16 7.21 -51.61
CA ALA A 18 9.30 6.39 -50.43
C ALA A 18 8.07 6.62 -49.54
N GLY A 19 7.00 5.89 -49.84
CA GLY A 19 5.77 5.77 -49.05
C GLY A 19 6.00 5.06 -47.73
N GLY A 20 7.08 5.41 -47.02
CA GLY A 20 7.29 5.07 -45.64
C GLY A 20 6.08 5.58 -44.87
N ALA A 21 5.31 4.64 -44.33
CA ALA A 21 4.18 4.91 -43.46
C ALA A 21 4.69 5.51 -42.15
N HIS A 22 5.12 6.77 -42.20
CA HIS A 22 5.31 7.59 -41.03
C HIS A 22 4.00 7.56 -40.27
N PHE A 23 4.01 6.83 -39.14
CA PHE A 23 3.04 7.00 -38.06
C PHE A 23 3.21 8.42 -37.50
N VAL A 24 2.70 9.39 -38.25
CA VAL A 24 2.19 10.62 -37.69
C VAL A 24 1.20 10.14 -36.63
N LEU A 25 1.46 10.46 -35.37
CA LEU A 25 0.42 10.39 -34.35
C LEU A 25 -0.63 11.43 -34.73
N GLY A 26 -1.56 11.01 -35.61
CA GLY A 26 -2.71 11.80 -36.02
C GLY A 26 -3.41 12.26 -34.75
N ARG A 27 -3.83 13.53 -34.73
CA ARG A 27 -4.37 14.20 -33.53
C ARG A 27 -5.44 13.31 -32.89
N LEU A 28 -5.03 12.61 -31.82
CA LEU A 28 -5.84 11.58 -31.19
C LEU A 28 -7.05 12.30 -30.61
N PRO A 29 -8.28 12.10 -31.12
CA PRO A 29 -9.35 13.08 -30.92
C PRO A 29 -9.64 13.22 -29.44
N TRP A 30 -9.89 14.44 -28.97
CA TRP A 30 -10.01 14.74 -27.55
C TRP A 30 -11.06 13.86 -26.84
N SER A 31 -12.11 13.46 -27.56
CA SER A 31 -13.12 12.48 -27.12
C SER A 31 -12.56 11.10 -26.80
N TRP A 32 -11.60 10.57 -27.56
CA TRP A 32 -10.90 9.31 -27.26
C TRP A 32 -10.01 9.45 -26.03
N GLY A 33 -9.37 10.61 -25.86
CA GLY A 33 -8.68 10.97 -24.63
C GLY A 33 -9.63 10.93 -23.44
N ALA A 34 -10.74 11.67 -23.50
CA ALA A 34 -11.75 11.71 -22.45
C ALA A 34 -12.34 10.32 -22.15
N ALA A 35 -12.63 9.51 -23.18
CA ALA A 35 -13.13 8.15 -23.03
C ALA A 35 -12.13 7.22 -22.33
N LEU A 36 -10.83 7.30 -22.67
CA LEU A 36 -9.80 6.50 -22.00
C LEU A 36 -9.59 6.93 -20.54
N GLY A 37 -9.61 8.24 -20.26
CA GLY A 37 -9.56 8.77 -18.89
C GLY A 37 -10.77 8.34 -18.06
N ALA A 38 -11.97 8.44 -18.63
CA ALA A 38 -13.21 7.96 -18.01
C ALA A 38 -13.18 6.43 -17.78
N LEU A 39 -12.69 5.65 -18.73
CA LEU A 39 -12.51 4.20 -18.57
C LEU A 39 -11.54 3.89 -17.43
N MET A 40 -10.39 4.56 -17.34
CA MET A 40 -9.43 4.37 -16.25
C MET A 40 -10.03 4.74 -14.88
N LEU A 41 -10.85 5.79 -14.80
CA LEU A 41 -11.62 6.13 -13.60
C LEU A 41 -12.67 5.06 -13.26
N VAL A 42 -13.40 4.54 -14.25
CA VAL A 42 -14.39 3.46 -14.07
C VAL A 42 -13.73 2.13 -13.66
N LEU A 43 -12.51 1.84 -14.12
CA LEU A 43 -11.75 0.65 -13.70
C LEU A 43 -11.14 0.82 -12.30
N TYR A 44 -10.79 2.04 -11.89
CA TYR A 44 -10.21 2.37 -10.58
C TYR A 44 -11.25 2.49 -9.45
N PHE A 45 -12.37 3.16 -9.72
CA PHE A 45 -13.53 3.23 -8.82
C PHE A 45 -14.52 2.05 -9.03
N GLY A 46 -14.22 1.16 -9.97
CA GLY A 46 -15.03 0.00 -10.30
C GLY A 46 -15.21 -0.94 -9.11
N ARG A 47 -16.45 -1.40 -8.92
CA ARG A 47 -16.83 -2.17 -7.73
C ARG A 47 -16.40 -3.65 -7.77
N GLU A 48 -15.90 -4.13 -8.91
CA GLU A 48 -15.53 -5.54 -9.12
C GLU A 48 -14.15 -5.88 -8.53
N ARG A 49 -14.12 -6.90 -7.68
CA ARG A 49 -13.07 -7.08 -6.66
C ARG A 49 -11.99 -8.11 -7.01
N SER A 50 -11.58 -8.20 -8.27
CA SER A 50 -10.41 -9.03 -8.60
C SER A 50 -9.16 -8.46 -7.91
N ILE A 51 -8.47 -9.30 -7.14
CA ILE A 51 -7.25 -8.91 -6.39
C ILE A 51 -6.15 -8.47 -7.37
N LEU A 52 -5.98 -9.24 -8.45
CA LEU A 52 -5.09 -8.89 -9.56
C LEU A 52 -5.49 -7.57 -10.22
N HIS A 53 -6.78 -7.38 -10.49
CA HIS A 53 -7.31 -6.12 -11.05
C HIS A 53 -6.93 -4.92 -10.17
N ARG A 54 -7.15 -4.99 -8.85
CA ARG A 54 -6.84 -3.85 -7.99
C ARG A 54 -5.34 -3.54 -7.89
N ARG A 55 -4.46 -4.55 -7.78
CA ARG A 55 -2.99 -4.32 -7.79
C ARG A 55 -2.51 -3.73 -9.11
N LEU A 56 -2.97 -4.27 -10.24
CA LEU A 56 -2.57 -3.82 -11.57
C LEU A 56 -3.15 -2.43 -11.88
N VAL A 57 -4.40 -2.17 -11.53
CA VAL A 57 -5.03 -0.85 -11.74
C VAL A 57 -4.46 0.21 -10.82
N GLU A 58 -4.31 0.02 -9.49
CA GLU A 58 -3.68 1.07 -8.65
C GLU A 58 -2.25 1.40 -9.11
N ARG A 59 -1.51 0.42 -9.65
CA ARG A 59 -0.16 0.62 -10.23
C ARG A 59 -0.18 1.33 -11.59
N ALA A 60 -1.06 0.93 -12.51
CA ALA A 60 -1.12 1.48 -13.87
C ALA A 60 -1.86 2.82 -13.95
N PHE A 61 -2.80 3.09 -13.03
CA PHE A 61 -3.68 4.25 -13.02
C PHE A 61 -2.93 5.57 -12.88
N TRP A 62 -1.98 5.68 -11.94
CA TRP A 62 -1.22 6.93 -11.75
C TRP A 62 -0.32 7.25 -12.95
N PRO A 63 0.52 6.32 -13.47
CA PRO A 63 1.30 6.55 -14.69
C PRO A 63 0.42 6.89 -15.89
N ALA A 64 -0.68 6.16 -16.10
CA ALA A 64 -1.61 6.43 -17.20
C ALA A 64 -2.28 7.81 -17.05
N MET A 65 -2.72 8.19 -15.85
CA MET A 65 -3.35 9.50 -15.59
C MET A 65 -2.37 10.66 -15.79
N TYR A 66 -1.15 10.59 -15.22
CA TYR A 66 -0.17 11.66 -15.39
C TYR A 66 0.30 11.78 -16.84
N GLY A 67 0.54 10.65 -17.53
CA GLY A 67 0.84 10.63 -18.97
C GLY A 67 -0.30 11.19 -19.83
N TRP A 68 -1.56 10.91 -19.46
CA TRP A 68 -2.75 11.42 -20.13
C TRP A 68 -2.97 12.93 -19.91
N ILE A 69 -2.81 13.43 -18.68
CA ILE A 69 -2.83 14.87 -18.37
C ILE A 69 -1.73 15.58 -19.17
N ALA A 70 -0.52 15.03 -19.19
CA ALA A 70 0.57 15.55 -20.01
C ALA A 70 0.25 15.53 -21.51
N LEU A 71 -0.39 14.47 -22.02
CA LEU A 71 -0.83 14.39 -23.41
C LEU A 71 -1.84 15.49 -23.76
N LEU A 72 -2.80 15.79 -22.87
CA LEU A 72 -3.73 16.90 -23.04
C LEU A 72 -3.04 18.27 -23.01
N VAL A 73 -2.02 18.44 -22.16
CA VAL A 73 -1.22 19.67 -22.06
C VAL A 73 -0.37 19.90 -23.32
N VAL A 74 0.36 18.89 -23.82
CA VAL A 74 1.21 19.03 -25.02
C VAL A 74 0.42 19.09 -26.34
N GLN A 75 -0.91 19.00 -26.29
CA GLN A 75 -1.83 19.26 -27.40
C GLN A 75 -2.37 20.70 -27.42
N GLN A 76 -2.16 21.51 -26.37
CA GLN A 76 -2.67 22.88 -26.33
C GLN A 76 -1.84 23.85 -27.20
N PRO A 77 -2.44 24.88 -27.84
CA PRO A 77 -1.71 25.79 -28.72
C PRO A 77 -0.52 26.52 -28.07
N PHE A 78 -0.57 26.82 -26.77
CA PHE A 78 0.56 27.43 -26.07
C PHE A 78 1.80 26.51 -26.02
N TRP A 79 1.60 25.20 -26.12
CA TRP A 79 2.70 24.23 -26.14
C TRP A 79 3.47 24.29 -27.46
N ASP A 80 2.89 24.78 -28.56
CA ASP A 80 3.62 24.98 -29.81
C ASP A 80 4.61 26.16 -29.68
N SER A 81 4.18 27.25 -29.04
CA SER A 81 5.07 28.37 -28.67
C SER A 81 6.19 27.93 -27.72
N ALA A 82 5.89 27.08 -26.72
CA ALA A 82 6.89 26.57 -25.79
C ALA A 82 7.86 25.56 -26.45
N SER A 83 7.35 24.63 -27.25
CA SER A 83 8.15 23.57 -27.87
C SER A 83 8.97 24.02 -29.08
N ALA A 84 8.69 25.21 -29.63
CA ALA A 84 9.60 25.89 -30.56
C ALA A 84 11.02 26.11 -29.97
N TYR A 85 11.11 26.31 -28.64
CA TYR A 85 12.38 26.38 -27.93
C TYR A 85 13.10 25.02 -27.87
N PHE A 86 12.34 23.93 -27.69
CA PHE A 86 12.84 22.56 -27.54
C PHE A 86 13.03 21.78 -28.87
N ARG A 87 12.76 22.42 -30.03
CA ARG A 87 13.13 22.00 -31.40
C ARG A 87 13.05 20.49 -31.72
N GLY A 88 11.95 19.82 -31.40
CA GLY A 88 11.75 18.45 -31.86
C GLY A 88 10.42 17.80 -31.48
N ARG A 89 9.91 16.91 -32.36
CA ARG A 89 8.74 16.05 -32.06
C ARG A 89 8.95 15.22 -30.79
N ASN A 90 10.20 14.83 -30.54
CA ASN A 90 10.64 14.07 -29.37
C ASN A 90 10.33 14.79 -28.04
N ALA A 91 10.26 16.13 -28.01
CA ALA A 91 9.98 16.89 -26.79
C ALA A 91 8.58 16.59 -26.21
N ARG A 92 7.56 16.44 -27.06
CA ARG A 92 6.19 16.07 -26.61
C ARG A 92 6.16 14.65 -26.04
N ALA A 93 6.82 13.70 -26.71
CA ALA A 93 6.92 12.33 -26.24
C ALA A 93 7.70 12.21 -24.92
N ALA A 94 8.80 12.96 -24.78
CA ALA A 94 9.59 13.02 -23.56
C ALA A 94 8.79 13.58 -22.37
N VAL A 95 8.00 14.66 -22.55
CA VAL A 95 7.16 15.22 -21.47
C VAL A 95 6.05 14.26 -21.05
N VAL A 96 5.42 13.55 -21.98
CA VAL A 96 4.43 12.50 -21.65
C VAL A 96 5.11 11.36 -20.88
N ALA A 97 6.25 10.85 -21.34
CA ALA A 97 6.99 9.78 -20.68
C ALA A 97 7.49 10.18 -19.27
N LEU A 98 8.06 11.37 -19.11
CA LEU A 98 8.51 11.90 -17.83
C LEU A 98 7.33 12.12 -16.86
N SER A 99 6.15 12.47 -17.36
CA SER A 99 4.95 12.59 -16.55
C SER A 99 4.41 11.23 -16.11
N SER A 100 4.34 10.24 -17.00
CA SER A 100 4.02 8.85 -16.62
C SER A 100 4.97 8.31 -15.55
N LEU A 101 6.27 8.57 -15.71
CA LEU A 101 7.32 8.24 -14.74
C LEU A 101 7.11 8.97 -13.41
N PHE A 102 6.75 10.26 -13.40
CA PHE A 102 6.37 10.97 -12.19
C PHE A 102 5.12 10.35 -11.53
N GLY A 103 4.16 9.87 -12.32
CA GLY A 103 3.00 9.12 -11.84
C GLY A 103 3.36 7.82 -11.11
N CYS A 104 4.34 7.06 -11.61
CA CYS A 104 4.92 5.92 -10.87
C CYS A 104 5.51 6.40 -9.52
N ALA A 105 6.33 7.45 -9.53
CA ALA A 105 6.99 7.94 -8.31
C ALA A 105 5.99 8.40 -7.24
N VAL A 106 4.91 9.08 -7.66
CA VAL A 106 3.81 9.49 -6.79
C VAL A 106 3.05 8.27 -6.24
N TYR A 107 2.77 7.25 -7.06
CA TYR A 107 2.18 5.99 -6.57
C TYR A 107 3.06 5.33 -5.50
N SER A 108 4.35 5.15 -5.78
CA SER A 108 5.26 4.40 -4.91
C SER A 108 5.68 5.18 -3.66
N TYR A 109 5.68 6.51 -3.71
CA TYR A 109 5.73 7.37 -2.51
C TYR A 109 4.47 7.21 -1.65
N ASN A 110 3.28 7.20 -2.26
CA ASN A 110 2.02 6.96 -1.55
C ASN A 110 1.91 5.53 -1.00
N GLN A 111 2.41 4.51 -1.71
CA GLN A 111 2.49 3.13 -1.21
C GLN A 111 3.44 3.05 -0.02
N ARG A 112 4.66 3.58 -0.12
CA ARG A 112 5.61 3.65 1.01
C ARG A 112 5.02 4.39 2.21
N ARG A 113 4.31 5.51 2.01
CA ARG A 113 3.61 6.23 3.10
C ARG A 113 2.41 5.51 3.70
N ARG A 114 1.79 4.56 3.00
CA ARG A 114 0.76 3.66 3.57
C ARG A 114 1.39 2.52 4.37
N MET A 115 2.45 1.92 3.82
CA MET A 115 3.13 0.76 4.39
C MET A 115 4.00 1.12 5.60
N ALA A 116 4.73 2.25 5.57
CA ALA A 116 5.58 2.69 6.67
C ALA A 116 4.81 2.73 7.99
N SER A 117 5.04 1.71 8.83
CA SER A 117 4.37 1.62 10.12
C SER A 117 4.95 2.68 11.05
N ARG A 118 4.06 3.55 11.54
CA ARG A 118 4.42 4.56 12.54
C ARG A 118 4.53 3.99 13.96
N VAL A 119 4.29 2.68 14.14
CA VAL A 119 4.65 1.95 15.36
C VAL A 119 6.18 1.87 15.42
N SER A 120 6.83 2.99 15.78
CA SER A 120 8.28 3.12 15.60
C SER A 120 9.04 2.08 16.43
N LYS A 121 10.20 1.63 15.95
CA LYS A 121 11.09 0.70 16.65
C LYS A 121 11.33 1.14 18.10
N ALA A 122 11.45 2.45 18.36
CA ALA A 122 11.58 3.02 19.69
C ALA A 122 10.29 2.94 20.53
N THR A 123 9.13 3.32 19.98
CA THR A 123 7.82 3.22 20.64
C THR A 123 7.55 1.77 21.05
N MET A 124 7.74 0.86 20.11
CA MET A 124 7.47 -0.56 20.30
C MET A 124 8.47 -1.24 21.25
N GLN A 125 9.76 -0.86 21.22
CA GLN A 125 10.73 -1.30 22.24
C GLN A 125 10.38 -0.76 23.63
N ARG A 126 9.82 0.45 23.74
CA ARG A 126 9.34 1.01 25.01
C ARG A 126 8.14 0.21 25.54
N MET A 127 7.18 -0.12 24.67
CA MET A 127 6.04 -0.98 24.98
C MET A 127 6.48 -2.39 25.39
N ALA A 128 7.34 -3.05 24.61
CA ALA A 128 7.84 -4.40 24.91
C ALA A 128 8.57 -4.46 26.27
N ARG A 129 9.37 -3.44 26.61
CA ARG A 129 10.01 -3.33 27.95
C ARG A 129 9.00 -3.17 29.09
N THR A 130 7.81 -2.64 28.83
CA THR A 130 6.74 -2.43 29.83
C THR A 130 5.82 -3.65 29.96
N PHE A 131 5.55 -4.36 28.85
CA PHE A 131 4.48 -5.37 28.78
C PHE A 131 4.96 -6.82 28.55
N ALA A 132 6.20 -7.06 28.10
CA ALA A 132 6.69 -8.39 27.74
C ALA A 132 7.89 -8.85 28.61
N PRO A 133 7.64 -9.53 29.75
CA PRO A 133 8.68 -10.29 30.44
C PRO A 133 9.09 -11.56 29.66
N GLN A 134 8.22 -12.04 28.76
CA GLN A 134 8.52 -13.14 27.84
C GLN A 134 9.46 -12.66 26.72
N ARG A 135 10.77 -12.72 26.95
CA ARG A 135 11.73 -12.73 25.84
C ARG A 135 11.58 -14.05 25.09
N HIS A 136 11.11 -14.00 23.85
CA HIS A 136 11.36 -15.10 22.91
C HIS A 136 12.88 -15.32 22.83
N VAL A 137 13.31 -16.58 22.91
CA VAL A 137 14.74 -16.92 22.93
C VAL A 137 15.34 -16.60 21.56
N GLU A 138 16.43 -15.84 21.55
CA GLU A 138 17.12 -15.45 20.31
C GLU A 138 17.92 -16.65 19.76
N THR A 139 17.28 -17.47 18.93
CA THR A 139 17.96 -18.58 18.26
C THR A 139 18.77 -18.08 17.06
N VAL A 140 19.83 -18.80 16.70
CA VAL A 140 20.61 -18.52 15.48
C VAL A 140 19.72 -18.63 14.23
N ALA A 141 18.73 -19.54 14.23
CA ALA A 141 17.77 -19.68 13.13
C ALA A 141 16.87 -18.43 12.99
N ALA A 142 16.33 -17.91 14.09
CA ALA A 142 15.51 -16.71 14.09
C ALA A 142 16.30 -15.47 13.64
N LEU A 143 17.57 -15.35 14.06
CA LEU A 143 18.47 -14.27 13.63
C LEU A 143 18.82 -14.37 12.14
N VAL A 144 19.14 -15.56 11.63
CA VAL A 144 19.42 -15.77 10.19
C VAL A 144 18.17 -15.56 9.32
N ALA A 145 17.00 -16.02 9.77
CA ALA A 145 15.74 -15.75 9.09
C ALA A 145 15.40 -14.25 9.07
N THR A 146 15.60 -13.56 10.21
CA THR A 146 15.49 -12.09 10.31
C THR A 146 16.41 -11.39 9.31
N ALA A 147 17.69 -11.77 9.26
CA ALA A 147 18.67 -11.16 8.35
C ALA A 147 18.32 -11.39 6.87
N ARG A 148 17.92 -12.61 6.48
CA ARG A 148 17.48 -12.90 5.09
C ARG A 148 16.19 -12.17 4.71
N LEU A 149 15.26 -12.00 5.64
CA LEU A 149 14.04 -11.21 5.40
C LEU A 149 14.36 -9.71 5.31
N ALA A 150 15.25 -9.20 6.16
CA ALA A 150 15.76 -7.84 6.07
C ALA A 150 16.54 -7.60 4.77
N GLU A 151 17.24 -8.58 4.23
CA GLU A 151 17.88 -8.51 2.90
C GLU A 151 16.82 -8.45 1.77
N VAL A 152 15.86 -9.39 1.76
CA VAL A 152 14.85 -9.51 0.69
C VAL A 152 13.82 -8.37 0.70
N LEU A 153 13.60 -7.69 1.84
CA LEU A 153 12.68 -6.56 1.99
C LEU A 153 13.43 -5.21 2.01
N GLY A 154 14.54 -5.13 2.74
CA GLY A 154 15.33 -3.91 2.99
C GLY A 154 16.26 -3.47 1.85
N ASP A 155 16.36 -4.26 0.77
CA ASP A 155 16.81 -3.78 -0.54
C ASP A 155 15.94 -2.58 -1.04
N THR A 156 14.77 -2.33 -0.42
CA THR A 156 13.94 -1.14 -0.65
C THR A 156 14.19 0.05 0.30
N ASP A 157 14.91 -0.15 1.43
CA ASP A 157 15.22 0.90 2.43
C ASP A 157 16.49 1.71 2.09
N GLY A 158 17.34 1.21 1.19
CA GLY A 158 18.37 2.03 0.56
C GLY A 158 17.72 3.11 -0.30
N GLU A 159 17.50 4.31 0.27
CA GLU A 159 16.86 5.42 -0.44
C GLU A 159 17.46 5.57 -1.85
N PRO A 160 16.66 5.39 -2.92
CA PRO A 160 17.18 5.47 -4.28
C PRO A 160 17.69 6.90 -4.50
N ARG A 161 19.02 7.03 -4.64
CA ARG A 161 19.74 8.30 -4.75
C ARG A 161 19.43 9.01 -6.07
N GLY A 162 18.22 9.55 -6.15
CA GLY A 162 17.60 10.10 -7.35
C GLY A 162 16.28 9.38 -7.68
N LEU A 163 15.23 10.17 -7.89
CA LEU A 163 13.87 9.72 -8.24
C LEU A 163 13.87 8.75 -9.45
N LEU A 164 14.77 8.93 -10.42
CA LEU A 164 14.91 8.05 -11.58
C LEU A 164 15.37 6.63 -11.23
N ALA A 165 16.22 6.44 -10.21
CA ALA A 165 16.75 5.12 -9.86
C ALA A 165 15.67 4.19 -9.29
N GLY A 166 14.81 4.74 -8.41
CA GLY A 166 13.64 4.02 -7.89
C GLY A 166 12.67 3.64 -9.01
N LEU A 167 12.45 4.55 -9.97
CA LEU A 167 11.58 4.30 -11.11
C LEU A 167 12.08 3.20 -12.05
N THR A 168 13.38 3.21 -12.37
CA THR A 168 13.97 2.12 -13.16
C THR A 168 13.91 0.78 -12.43
N ARG A 169 14.08 0.79 -11.09
CA ARG A 169 13.96 -0.40 -10.25
C ARG A 169 12.55 -0.96 -10.24
N GLU A 170 11.54 -0.14 -9.94
CA GLU A 170 10.14 -0.57 -9.86
C GLU A 170 9.61 -1.07 -11.22
N LEU A 171 9.99 -0.42 -12.33
CA LEU A 171 9.67 -0.88 -13.68
C LEU A 171 10.38 -2.20 -14.02
N TRP A 172 11.64 -2.37 -13.63
CA TRP A 172 12.41 -3.59 -13.83
C TRP A 172 11.82 -4.76 -13.04
N GLU A 173 11.55 -4.60 -11.75
CA GLU A 173 10.93 -5.62 -10.89
C GLU A 173 9.55 -6.08 -11.40
N PHE A 174 8.79 -5.18 -12.02
CA PHE A 174 7.53 -5.50 -12.69
C PHE A 174 7.75 -6.32 -13.97
N LEU A 175 8.71 -5.93 -14.81
CA LEU A 175 9.00 -6.59 -16.09
C LEU A 175 9.69 -7.96 -15.94
N THR A 176 10.58 -8.13 -14.96
CA THR A 176 11.30 -9.39 -14.72
C THR A 176 10.51 -10.41 -13.89
N GLY A 177 9.40 -10.00 -13.28
CA GLY A 177 8.67 -10.82 -12.32
C GLY A 177 9.44 -11.08 -11.01
N SER A 178 10.46 -10.26 -10.67
CA SER A 178 11.28 -10.42 -9.46
C SER A 178 10.44 -10.54 -8.17
N TYR A 179 9.25 -9.92 -8.15
CA TYR A 179 8.25 -10.07 -7.10
C TYR A 179 7.94 -11.54 -6.74
N LEU A 180 7.80 -12.43 -7.73
CA LEU A 180 7.49 -13.85 -7.49
C LEU A 180 8.68 -14.60 -6.85
N LEU A 181 9.90 -14.21 -7.20
CA LEU A 181 11.13 -14.74 -6.59
C LEU A 181 11.27 -14.24 -5.14
N ALA A 182 10.98 -12.96 -4.88
CA ALA A 182 10.95 -12.40 -3.53
C ALA A 182 9.89 -13.09 -2.65
N GLN A 183 8.67 -13.28 -3.16
CA GLN A 183 7.61 -14.05 -2.50
C GLN A 183 8.07 -15.47 -2.13
N GLY A 184 8.74 -16.17 -3.05
CA GLY A 184 9.31 -17.50 -2.79
C GLY A 184 10.37 -17.51 -1.69
N ARG A 185 11.31 -16.54 -1.71
CA ARG A 185 12.37 -16.40 -0.69
C ARG A 185 11.79 -16.07 0.69
N VAL A 186 10.82 -15.16 0.78
CA VAL A 186 10.15 -14.81 2.05
C VAL A 186 9.42 -16.02 2.64
N LEU A 187 8.68 -16.77 1.81
CA LEU A 187 7.98 -17.97 2.28
C LEU A 187 8.97 -19.05 2.74
N ALA A 188 10.04 -19.29 1.98
CA ALA A 188 11.08 -20.25 2.35
C ALA A 188 11.76 -19.88 3.68
N ALA A 189 12.18 -18.62 3.85
CA ALA A 189 12.81 -18.16 5.09
C ALA A 189 11.87 -18.30 6.32
N LEU A 190 10.57 -18.04 6.15
CA LEU A 190 9.57 -18.26 7.21
C LEU A 190 9.30 -19.75 7.47
N GLN A 191 9.38 -20.62 6.46
CA GLN A 191 9.22 -22.07 6.59
C GLN A 191 10.44 -22.73 7.25
N GLU A 192 11.67 -22.32 6.91
CA GLU A 192 12.90 -22.71 7.62
C GLU A 192 12.82 -22.29 9.09
N CYS A 193 12.39 -21.05 9.36
CA CYS A 193 12.19 -20.54 10.72
C CYS A 193 11.10 -21.33 11.49
N ARG A 194 9.97 -21.65 10.83
CA ARG A 194 8.88 -22.48 11.37
C ARG A 194 9.33 -23.90 11.72
N ALA A 195 10.29 -24.45 10.98
CA ALA A 195 10.88 -25.76 11.25
C ALA A 195 11.85 -25.75 12.44
N ALA A 196 12.47 -24.60 12.76
CA ALA A 196 13.26 -24.42 13.99
C ALA A 196 12.35 -24.24 15.22
N GLY A 197 11.27 -23.45 15.11
CA GLY A 197 10.28 -23.33 16.18
C GLY A 197 9.17 -22.31 15.92
N ALA A 198 8.07 -22.43 16.66
CA ALA A 198 7.02 -21.41 16.68
C ALA A 198 7.53 -20.08 17.30
N SER A 199 8.35 -20.18 18.35
CA SER A 199 9.08 -19.07 18.99
C SER A 199 9.85 -18.21 18.01
N ASP A 200 10.46 -18.84 17.01
CA ASP A 200 11.44 -18.23 16.12
C ASP A 200 10.73 -17.38 15.07
N VAL A 201 9.58 -17.85 14.57
CA VAL A 201 8.69 -17.07 13.70
C VAL A 201 8.08 -15.89 14.46
N LEU A 202 7.71 -16.08 15.73
CA LEU A 202 7.24 -14.99 16.59
C LEU A 202 8.35 -13.96 16.88
N TYR A 203 9.60 -14.40 17.06
CA TYR A 203 10.75 -13.50 17.15
C TYR A 203 10.93 -12.71 15.85
N VAL A 204 10.93 -13.37 14.68
CA VAL A 204 11.01 -12.72 13.36
C VAL A 204 9.91 -11.68 13.19
N PHE A 205 8.66 -11.99 13.56
CA PHE A 205 7.56 -11.01 13.49
C PHE A 205 7.70 -9.86 14.49
N ASN A 206 8.39 -10.05 15.62
CA ASN A 206 8.70 -8.99 16.60
C ASN A 206 10.02 -8.26 16.34
N SER A 207 10.85 -8.73 15.42
CA SER A 207 12.09 -8.06 15.04
C SER A 207 11.83 -6.63 14.59
N GLY A 208 12.65 -5.69 15.04
CA GLY A 208 12.58 -4.30 14.57
C GLY A 208 13.27 -4.07 13.22
N ASP A 209 13.67 -5.15 12.55
CA ASP A 209 14.45 -5.15 11.29
C ASP A 209 13.66 -5.79 10.13
N VAL A 210 12.40 -6.16 10.38
CA VAL A 210 11.46 -6.70 9.38
C VAL A 210 10.25 -5.77 9.26
N ASP A 211 10.13 -5.07 8.13
CA ASP A 211 8.92 -4.34 7.77
C ASP A 211 7.79 -5.34 7.46
N LEU A 212 6.93 -5.60 8.45
CA LEU A 212 5.76 -6.47 8.33
C LEU A 212 4.76 -5.99 7.24
N PRO A 213 4.38 -4.70 7.17
CA PRO A 213 3.62 -4.17 6.04
C PRO A 213 4.22 -4.51 4.66
N HIS A 214 5.54 -4.42 4.49
CA HIS A 214 6.24 -4.78 3.26
C HIS A 214 6.26 -6.30 3.06
N LEU A 215 6.50 -7.10 4.11
CA LEU A 215 6.45 -8.56 4.08
C LEU A 215 5.10 -9.06 3.56
N PHE A 216 3.99 -8.48 4.02
CA PHE A 216 2.65 -8.80 3.50
C PHE A 216 2.38 -8.21 2.11
N SER A 217 2.96 -7.05 1.77
CA SER A 217 2.90 -6.51 0.41
C SER A 217 3.67 -7.37 -0.60
N ALA A 218 4.74 -8.06 -0.19
CA ALA A 218 5.62 -8.88 -1.02
C ALA A 218 5.21 -10.36 -1.06
N ALA A 219 4.67 -10.90 0.04
CA ALA A 219 4.41 -12.33 0.18
C ALA A 219 3.07 -12.68 0.85
N GLY A 220 2.15 -11.70 1.01
CA GLY A 220 0.81 -11.85 1.58
C GLY A 220 -0.10 -12.82 0.82
N THR A 221 0.19 -14.10 0.99
CA THR A 221 -0.40 -15.25 0.31
C THR A 221 -1.23 -16.06 1.30
N LYS A 222 -2.06 -16.98 0.78
CA LYS A 222 -2.78 -17.95 1.63
C LYS A 222 -1.83 -18.78 2.52
N ALA A 223 -0.61 -19.04 2.06
CA ALA A 223 0.40 -19.79 2.83
C ALA A 223 0.87 -19.03 4.08
N ILE A 224 1.25 -17.75 3.95
CA ILE A 224 1.65 -16.94 5.13
C ILE A 224 0.45 -16.69 6.05
N MET A 225 -0.76 -16.53 5.51
CA MET A 225 -1.96 -16.39 6.35
C MET A 225 -2.27 -17.66 7.15
N GLY A 226 -2.13 -18.85 6.56
CA GLY A 226 -2.24 -20.13 7.28
C GLY A 226 -1.20 -20.26 8.40
N LEU A 227 0.07 -19.98 8.09
CA LEU A 227 1.16 -19.95 9.08
C LEU A 227 0.87 -18.99 10.25
N ILE A 228 0.29 -17.82 9.97
CA ILE A 228 -0.12 -16.86 11.00
C ILE A 228 -1.31 -17.39 11.81
N GLN A 229 -2.34 -17.95 11.18
CA GLN A 229 -3.51 -18.50 11.86
C GLN A 229 -3.13 -19.66 12.81
N GLU A 230 -2.21 -20.53 12.41
CA GLU A 230 -1.63 -21.57 13.27
C GLU A 230 -0.81 -21.03 14.45
N LEU A 231 -0.36 -19.77 14.40
CA LEU A 231 0.43 -19.12 15.44
C LEU A 231 -0.39 -18.26 16.42
N ILE A 232 -1.59 -17.78 16.06
CA ILE A 232 -2.41 -16.86 16.89
C ILE A 232 -2.55 -17.32 18.37
N PRO A 233 -2.79 -18.60 18.69
CA PRO A 233 -2.92 -19.05 20.07
C PRO A 233 -1.64 -18.88 20.92
N SER A 234 -0.48 -18.80 20.26
CA SER A 234 0.84 -18.60 20.87
C SER A 234 1.37 -17.16 20.79
N MET A 235 0.64 -16.25 20.15
CA MET A 235 1.03 -14.85 20.03
C MET A 235 0.67 -14.06 21.29
N ASP A 236 1.64 -13.31 21.80
CA ASP A 236 1.43 -12.29 22.82
C ASP A 236 0.66 -11.07 22.25
N VAL A 237 0.31 -10.14 23.14
CA VAL A 237 -0.45 -8.93 22.78
C VAL A 237 0.34 -8.00 21.84
N VAL A 238 1.67 -7.94 21.96
CA VAL A 238 2.52 -7.08 21.12
C VAL A 238 2.59 -7.63 19.69
N THR A 239 2.80 -8.94 19.53
CA THR A 239 2.79 -9.62 18.21
C THR A 239 1.44 -9.40 17.52
N LYS A 240 0.34 -9.59 18.25
CA LYS A 240 -1.03 -9.35 17.73
C LYS A 240 -1.20 -7.89 17.29
N ALA A 241 -0.78 -6.91 18.09
CA ALA A 241 -0.85 -5.49 17.71
C ALA A 241 -0.08 -5.19 16.41
N ARG A 242 1.17 -5.68 16.30
CA ARG A 242 2.03 -5.52 15.13
C ARG A 242 1.41 -6.11 13.87
N LEU A 243 0.94 -7.35 13.95
CA LEU A 243 0.34 -8.05 12.81
C LEU A 243 -0.99 -7.40 12.41
N ILE A 244 -1.81 -6.95 13.37
CA ILE A 244 -3.03 -6.21 13.07
C ILE A 244 -2.73 -4.90 12.33
N ASP A 245 -1.77 -4.08 12.79
CA ASP A 245 -1.35 -2.86 12.09
C ASP A 245 -0.86 -3.17 10.65
N ALA A 246 0.03 -4.15 10.51
CA ALA A 246 0.64 -4.53 9.25
C ALA A 246 -0.36 -5.09 8.23
N LEU A 247 -1.33 -5.89 8.67
CA LEU A 247 -2.40 -6.43 7.85
C LEU A 247 -3.43 -5.34 7.50
N HIS A 248 -3.78 -4.48 8.47
CA HIS A 248 -4.72 -3.38 8.28
C HIS A 248 -4.21 -2.36 7.25
N ARG A 249 -2.89 -2.11 7.18
CA ARG A 249 -2.25 -1.25 6.16
C ARG A 249 -2.36 -1.77 4.72
N GLN A 250 -2.65 -3.06 4.51
CA GLN A 250 -2.70 -3.66 3.18
C GLN A 250 -3.84 -3.09 2.32
N ILE A 251 -3.54 -2.79 1.05
CA ILE A 251 -4.51 -2.23 0.08
C ILE A 251 -5.72 -3.16 -0.11
N GLU A 252 -5.51 -4.47 0.03
CA GLU A 252 -6.54 -5.52 -0.06
C GLU A 252 -7.36 -5.75 1.21
N PHE A 253 -7.00 -5.16 2.36
CA PHE A 253 -7.61 -5.53 3.65
C PHE A 253 -9.15 -5.48 3.62
N VAL A 254 -9.72 -4.38 3.12
CA VAL A 254 -11.18 -4.16 3.01
C VAL A 254 -11.89 -5.15 2.06
N ASN A 255 -11.15 -5.77 1.14
CA ASN A 255 -11.69 -6.70 0.13
C ASN A 255 -11.37 -8.18 0.43
N SER A 256 -10.42 -8.48 1.31
CA SER A 256 -9.94 -9.85 1.55
C SER A 256 -10.48 -10.42 2.85
N ASN A 257 -11.49 -11.29 2.73
CA ASN A 257 -12.11 -11.99 3.86
C ASN A 257 -11.08 -12.75 4.70
N HIS A 258 -10.02 -13.30 4.10
CA HIS A 258 -8.95 -14.00 4.84
C HIS A 258 -8.16 -13.05 5.74
N LEU A 259 -7.78 -11.85 5.27
CA LEU A 259 -7.06 -10.87 6.10
C LEU A 259 -7.93 -10.37 7.26
N GLN A 260 -9.23 -10.14 6.98
CA GLN A 260 -10.19 -9.70 7.99
C GLN A 260 -10.49 -10.78 9.04
N ALA A 261 -10.63 -12.04 8.62
CA ALA A 261 -10.80 -13.18 9.52
C ALA A 261 -9.59 -13.31 10.44
N THR A 262 -8.36 -13.37 9.89
CA THR A 262 -7.13 -13.45 10.70
C THR A 262 -7.00 -12.31 11.72
N VAL A 263 -7.44 -11.09 11.39
CA VAL A 263 -7.48 -9.97 12.35
C VAL A 263 -8.60 -10.11 13.38
N ALA A 264 -9.80 -10.55 12.98
CA ALA A 264 -10.89 -10.85 13.91
C ALA A 264 -10.53 -11.98 14.88
N ASP A 265 -9.84 -13.03 14.40
CA ASP A 265 -9.30 -14.14 15.19
C ASP A 265 -8.29 -13.64 16.23
N MET A 266 -7.32 -12.79 15.84
CA MET A 266 -6.35 -12.20 16.76
C MET A 266 -7.00 -11.36 17.86
N ILE A 267 -8.01 -10.54 17.52
CA ILE A 267 -8.76 -9.75 18.50
C ILE A 267 -9.58 -10.66 19.43
N SER A 268 -10.29 -11.65 18.87
CA SER A 268 -11.17 -12.57 19.61
C SER A 268 -10.40 -13.57 20.49
N GLN A 269 -9.13 -13.82 20.20
CA GLN A 269 -8.20 -14.57 21.06
C GLN A 269 -7.42 -13.67 22.04
N THR A 270 -7.90 -12.45 22.30
CA THR A 270 -7.28 -11.52 23.27
C THR A 270 -8.32 -11.10 24.31
N ARG A 271 -7.99 -11.24 25.60
CA ARG A 271 -8.95 -11.21 26.72
C ARG A 271 -8.59 -10.13 27.76
N GLY A 272 -9.58 -9.67 28.53
CA GLY A 272 -9.43 -8.81 29.71
C GLY A 272 -8.44 -7.63 29.55
N HIS A 273 -7.39 -7.64 30.35
CA HIS A 273 -6.35 -6.60 30.31
C HIS A 273 -5.56 -6.58 29.00
N ASP A 274 -5.28 -7.75 28.40
CA ASP A 274 -4.57 -7.81 27.12
C ASP A 274 -5.38 -7.16 25.99
N LEU A 275 -6.72 -7.26 26.01
CA LEU A 275 -7.56 -6.59 25.01
C LEU A 275 -7.50 -5.05 25.16
N THR A 276 -7.37 -4.58 26.41
CA THR A 276 -7.15 -3.15 26.72
C THR A 276 -5.76 -2.70 26.25
N THR A 277 -4.74 -3.53 26.47
CA THR A 277 -3.37 -3.30 25.97
C THR A 277 -3.34 -3.29 24.44
N LEU A 278 -3.95 -4.28 23.76
CA LEU A 278 -4.06 -4.38 22.30
C LEU A 278 -4.66 -3.10 21.70
N LYS A 279 -5.77 -2.61 22.28
CA LYS A 279 -6.39 -1.33 21.89
C LYS A 279 -5.40 -0.18 22.02
N ASN A 280 -4.71 -0.07 23.15
CA ASN A 280 -3.76 1.02 23.40
C ASN A 280 -2.57 0.95 22.43
N LEU A 281 -1.99 -0.22 22.18
CA LEU A 281 -0.88 -0.41 21.23
C LEU A 281 -1.25 0.01 19.79
N ILE A 282 -2.48 -0.27 19.36
CA ILE A 282 -2.99 0.11 18.03
C ILE A 282 -3.31 1.61 17.95
N ASP A 283 -3.85 2.21 19.02
CA ASP A 283 -4.26 3.62 19.02
C ASP A 283 -3.11 4.60 19.33
N GLU A 284 -2.09 4.22 20.11
CA GLU A 284 -1.00 5.10 20.58
C GLU A 284 -0.11 5.63 19.43
N VAL A 285 -0.17 5.01 18.26
CA VAL A 285 0.52 5.46 17.03
C VAL A 285 0.09 6.88 16.60
N GLY A 286 -1.14 7.29 16.95
CA GLY A 286 -1.68 8.59 16.56
C GLY A 286 -1.81 8.77 15.05
N ASP A 287 -1.91 7.68 14.28
CA ASP A 287 -2.14 7.71 12.84
C ASP A 287 -3.58 7.28 12.47
N TYR A 288 -3.89 7.39 11.17
CA TYR A 288 -5.23 7.15 10.65
C TYR A 288 -5.72 5.70 10.88
N TYR A 289 -4.84 4.69 11.02
CA TYR A 289 -5.15 3.26 11.08
C TYR A 289 -5.33 2.66 12.49
N ASN A 290 -5.70 3.51 13.45
CA ASN A 290 -6.25 3.15 14.76
C ASN A 290 -7.42 2.11 14.72
N LEU A 291 -7.81 1.61 15.90
CA LEU A 291 -8.82 0.56 16.04
C LEU A 291 -10.20 0.96 15.49
N HIS A 292 -10.52 2.26 15.44
CA HIS A 292 -11.78 2.75 14.86
C HIS A 292 -11.80 2.64 13.32
N ARG A 293 -10.72 3.03 12.61
CA ARG A 293 -10.59 2.75 11.15
C ARG A 293 -10.69 1.25 10.90
N LEU A 294 -10.07 0.42 11.73
CA LEU A 294 -10.10 -1.03 11.58
C LEU A 294 -11.53 -1.59 11.70
N VAL A 295 -12.22 -1.35 12.81
CA VAL A 295 -13.52 -1.99 13.08
C VAL A 295 -14.64 -1.43 12.18
N PHE A 296 -14.70 -0.11 11.97
CA PHE A 296 -15.83 0.52 11.28
C PHE A 296 -15.62 0.75 9.78
N CYS A 297 -14.38 0.73 9.28
CA CYS A 297 -14.07 0.91 7.86
C CYS A 297 -13.31 -0.29 7.25
N GLY A 298 -12.46 -0.96 8.03
CA GLY A 298 -11.66 -2.11 7.58
C GLY A 298 -12.43 -3.44 7.52
N LEU A 299 -13.12 -3.80 8.61
CA LEU A 299 -13.85 -5.06 8.73
C LEU A 299 -15.21 -5.01 8.03
N SER A 300 -15.51 -6.08 7.28
CA SER A 300 -16.84 -6.38 6.75
C SER A 300 -17.88 -6.58 7.86
N PRO A 301 -19.19 -6.39 7.59
CA PRO A 301 -20.24 -6.47 8.60
C PRO A 301 -20.21 -7.72 9.52
N PRO A 302 -20.08 -8.97 9.03
CA PRO A 302 -20.06 -10.13 9.92
C PRO A 302 -18.82 -10.17 10.83
N MET A 303 -17.64 -9.86 10.30
CA MET A 303 -16.40 -9.83 11.09
C MET A 303 -16.42 -8.69 12.13
N ARG A 304 -17.06 -7.57 11.79
CA ARG A 304 -17.30 -6.44 12.69
C ARG A 304 -18.22 -6.82 13.85
N THR A 305 -19.31 -7.55 13.59
CA THR A 305 -20.22 -8.04 14.63
C THR A 305 -19.47 -8.90 15.64
N VAL A 306 -18.76 -9.94 15.18
CA VAL A 306 -17.97 -10.84 16.04
C VAL A 306 -16.97 -10.06 16.91
N VAL A 307 -16.23 -9.12 16.31
CA VAL A 307 -15.25 -8.29 17.04
C VAL A 307 -15.91 -7.35 18.05
N LEU A 308 -17.06 -6.74 17.73
CA LEU A 308 -17.78 -5.86 18.64
C LEU A 308 -18.42 -6.62 19.81
N GLU A 309 -19.04 -7.78 19.56
CA GLU A 309 -19.62 -8.65 20.58
C GLU A 309 -18.54 -9.14 21.57
N HIS A 310 -17.40 -9.60 21.05
CA HIS A 310 -16.24 -9.97 21.87
C HIS A 310 -15.73 -8.80 22.74
N ILE A 311 -15.55 -7.62 22.15
CA ILE A 311 -15.14 -6.41 22.89
C ILE A 311 -16.17 -6.04 23.98
N GLU A 312 -17.46 -6.21 23.72
CA GLU A 312 -18.49 -5.93 24.72
C GLU A 312 -18.47 -6.93 25.88
N ILE A 313 -18.33 -8.23 25.58
CA ILE A 313 -18.25 -9.32 26.57
C ILE A 313 -17.05 -9.10 27.50
N GLU A 314 -15.85 -8.94 26.94
CA GLU A 314 -14.63 -8.71 27.72
C GLU A 314 -14.71 -7.39 28.51
N GLY A 315 -15.23 -6.33 27.89
CA GLY A 315 -15.46 -5.05 28.54
C GLY A 315 -16.50 -5.13 29.67
N ARG A 316 -17.49 -6.02 29.58
CA ARG A 316 -18.48 -6.29 30.64
C ARG A 316 -17.83 -7.04 31.80
N ALA A 317 -17.14 -8.15 31.52
CA ALA A 317 -16.43 -8.95 32.53
C ALA A 317 -15.41 -8.11 33.33
N LEU A 318 -14.63 -7.26 32.65
CA LEU A 318 -13.65 -6.37 33.30
C LEU A 318 -14.33 -5.36 34.25
N ARG A 319 -15.52 -4.84 33.89
CA ARG A 319 -16.30 -3.94 34.75
C ARG A 319 -16.92 -4.66 35.95
N GLU A 320 -17.25 -5.94 35.82
CA GLU A 320 -17.81 -6.77 36.90
C GLU A 320 -16.73 -7.21 37.90
N ALA A 321 -15.58 -7.69 37.41
CA ALA A 321 -14.42 -8.01 38.26
C ALA A 321 -13.92 -6.77 39.05
N ALA A 322 -13.92 -5.59 38.45
CA ALA A 322 -13.60 -4.34 39.14
C ALA A 322 -14.62 -4.00 40.25
N ARG A 323 -15.92 -4.14 39.99
CA ARG A 323 -16.97 -3.96 41.02
C ARG A 323 -16.78 -4.92 42.20
N GLN A 324 -16.45 -6.19 41.93
CA GLN A 324 -16.26 -7.23 42.95
C GLN A 324 -15.00 -7.01 43.79
N SER A 325 -13.91 -6.52 43.18
CA SER A 325 -12.64 -6.25 43.88
C SER A 325 -12.60 -4.90 44.61
N GLY A 326 -13.63 -4.05 44.45
CA GLY A 326 -13.65 -2.68 44.99
C GLY A 326 -12.69 -1.71 44.28
N VAL A 327 -11.89 -2.19 43.32
CA VAL A 327 -10.98 -1.38 42.52
C VAL A 327 -11.78 -0.56 41.50
N ALA A 328 -11.45 0.72 41.35
CA ALA A 328 -12.10 1.57 40.36
C ALA A 328 -11.90 0.99 38.95
N ALA A 329 -13.01 0.56 38.31
CA ALA A 329 -12.97 0.00 36.96
C ALA A 329 -12.24 0.94 35.99
N PRO A 330 -11.34 0.45 35.12
CA PRO A 330 -10.53 1.28 34.22
C PRO A 330 -11.41 1.93 33.14
N ARG A 331 -12.01 3.08 33.48
CA ARG A 331 -12.81 3.90 32.57
C ARG A 331 -11.86 4.73 31.69
N LYS A 332 -11.49 4.22 30.52
CA LYS A 332 -10.91 5.06 29.46
C LYS A 332 -12.00 5.99 28.94
N ILE A 333 -12.11 7.18 29.54
CA ILE A 333 -13.02 8.23 29.10
C ILE A 333 -12.53 8.68 27.72
N LEU A 334 -13.26 8.31 26.67
CA LEU A 334 -13.02 8.76 25.30
C LEU A 334 -13.63 10.14 25.08
N SER A 335 -13.24 11.09 25.93
CA SER A 335 -13.43 12.52 25.66
C SER A 335 -12.21 12.99 24.87
N ASP A 336 -12.30 12.89 23.56
CA ASP A 336 -11.48 13.71 22.67
C ASP A 336 -12.04 15.15 22.81
N ILE A 337 -11.55 15.89 23.81
CA ILE A 337 -12.17 17.14 24.27
C ILE A 337 -12.15 18.18 23.14
N ASP A 338 -11.07 18.21 22.38
CA ASP A 338 -10.92 19.12 21.25
C ASP A 338 -11.86 18.74 20.11
N ASP A 339 -11.97 17.47 19.72
CA ASP A 339 -12.93 17.05 18.68
C ASP A 339 -14.41 17.12 19.16
N THR A 340 -14.70 16.98 20.46
CA THR A 340 -16.07 17.14 20.98
C THR A 340 -16.49 18.59 21.19
N LEU A 341 -15.54 19.51 21.43
CA LEU A 341 -15.80 20.96 21.38
C LEU A 341 -15.84 21.50 19.95
N PHE A 342 -14.85 21.16 19.12
CA PHE A 342 -14.64 21.81 17.82
C PHE A 342 -15.18 21.02 16.61
N SER A 343 -15.48 19.73 16.71
CA SER A 343 -15.98 18.90 15.59
C SER A 343 -17.41 18.36 15.80
N SER A 344 -18.17 18.93 16.74
CA SER A 344 -19.61 18.64 16.83
C SER A 344 -20.34 19.07 15.53
N GLY A 345 -21.25 18.24 15.02
CA GLY A 345 -21.94 18.49 13.74
C GLY A 345 -23.02 19.58 13.78
N GLY A 346 -23.05 20.41 14.83
CA GLY A 346 -24.10 21.38 15.13
C GLY A 346 -23.97 22.71 14.38
N ARG A 347 -24.94 23.61 14.61
CA ARG A 347 -24.80 25.03 14.25
C ARG A 347 -23.80 25.70 15.21
N PHE A 348 -23.10 26.70 14.67
CA PHE A 348 -21.98 27.47 15.23
C PHE A 348 -21.90 27.55 16.78
N PRO A 349 -20.70 27.39 17.39
CA PRO A 349 -19.36 27.32 16.76
C PRO A 349 -18.79 25.89 16.67
N ALA A 350 -18.75 25.29 15.47
CA ALA A 350 -18.10 23.98 15.26
C ALA A 350 -17.81 23.66 13.77
N GLY A 351 -16.89 22.71 13.53
CA GLY A 351 -16.89 21.81 12.37
C GLY A 351 -15.94 22.15 11.22
N VAL A 352 -14.62 22.07 11.42
CA VAL A 352 -13.63 22.27 10.32
C VAL A 352 -13.38 20.99 9.51
N ASP A 353 -13.27 19.81 10.15
CA ASP A 353 -12.97 18.57 9.43
C ASP A 353 -14.23 17.91 8.84
N ARG A 354 -14.13 17.52 7.56
CA ARG A 354 -15.19 16.83 6.79
C ARG A 354 -14.84 15.37 6.46
N ARG A 355 -13.72 14.85 6.97
CA ARG A 355 -13.20 13.50 6.64
C ARG A 355 -13.90 12.37 7.39
N PHE A 356 -14.62 12.66 8.46
CA PHE A 356 -15.42 11.68 9.20
C PHE A 356 -16.87 11.67 8.71
N LEU A 357 -17.43 10.47 8.56
CA LEU A 357 -18.83 10.29 8.18
C LEU A 357 -19.75 10.72 9.33
N ARG A 358 -20.80 11.48 8.99
CA ARG A 358 -21.94 11.67 9.90
C ARG A 358 -22.56 10.31 10.21
N LYS A 359 -22.96 10.10 11.46
CA LYS A 359 -24.07 9.19 11.75
C LYS A 359 -25.36 9.90 11.37
N GLU A 360 -26.23 9.18 10.68
CA GLU A 360 -27.67 9.44 10.62
C GLU A 360 -28.35 8.75 11.81
#